data_AF-A0A0X8P2Q1-F1
#
_entry.id   AF-A0A0X8P2Q1-F1
#
_cell.length_a   1.000
_cell.length_b   1.000
_cell.length_c   1.000
_cell.angle_alpha   90.00
_cell.angle_beta   90.00
_cell.angle_gamma   90.00
#
_symmetry.space_group_name_H-M   'P 1'
#
loop_
_entity.id
_entity.type
_entity.pdbx_description
1 polymer ?
#
loop_
_entity_poly.entity_id
_entity_poly.type
_entity_poly.pdbx_seq_one_letter_code
_entity_poly.pdbx_strand_id
1 'polypeptide(L)'
;MKAGLRQSMAWLHTWCGLVCGWLLCAIMFTGTLSVFREPITRWMEAAPLPAMAAGSQADPLAHATRILASRAGGAAAWDIDLPARPGQPLRLAWHGGDGQEHETWIDPASGDERAPPQLRQTEGGRHFMSFHYTLHGGLPGYWLVGAISLCMLVALVSGVVVHKRIFKDFFTFRRGKGQRSWLDAHNASGVLTLPFLFMICYTGLAFFYTSYMPWPLQAVYGADDGAYRRYQAELKPAPPAPASAGTGQDAGLALRALVSRARMLTGQEADRIAIERPGAAGGIVRVSGRRETGAAPRLLTHASQVVFDARSGAVLQAVPAFEPGLAAHHVHEAIETLHKADFGGWSMKWLYFVSGLAGTAMVATGTLLFAIKRRKKSEHEFGAATARVYLWVEALNVAALAGIALASIVYLYANRLIPAALAGRESWEIRAFFLAWAASLAHAGWRGPRRAWIGQLALAALLCLGLPLLNRATTGQHLWAYAERGLMQQAALELTVLGLGLALGYAAWAVRRGWGHAAPAPANARRPAAGPNPPTAAHRWQVGSRVLAASVGGYGVSALALSWLALALPAAGVSPAVAVLAATLASFVLYPLIVLGVFSARSAGRAWGALALVGALCAALLLGWRA
;
A
#
# COMPACT_ATOMS: atom_id res chain seq x y z
N MET A 1 28.63 15.05 28.36
CA MET A 1 28.36 13.70 28.90
C MET A 1 28.34 12.71 27.73
N LYS A 2 29.09 11.59 27.81
CA LYS A 2 29.08 10.54 26.79
C LYS A 2 27.69 9.88 26.79
N ALA A 3 26.91 10.06 25.72
CA ALA A 3 25.62 9.39 25.60
C ALA A 3 25.87 7.87 25.47
N GLY A 4 25.30 7.08 26.39
CA GLY A 4 25.31 5.61 26.24
C GLY A 4 24.45 5.18 25.05
N LEU A 5 24.64 3.96 24.55
CA LEU A 5 23.89 3.40 23.40
C LEU A 5 22.39 3.67 23.49
N ARG A 6 21.79 3.41 24.65
CA ARG A 6 20.37 3.62 24.90
C ARG A 6 19.94 5.09 24.74
N GLN A 7 20.78 6.04 25.14
CA GLN A 7 20.49 7.47 24.99
C GLN A 7 20.56 7.91 23.54
N SER A 8 21.54 7.39 22.77
CA SER A 8 21.59 7.60 21.32
C SER A 8 20.38 7.01 20.60
N MET A 9 19.98 5.78 20.96
CA MET A 9 18.78 5.14 20.37
C MET A 9 17.50 5.86 20.76
N ALA A 10 17.38 6.36 21.99
CA ALA A 10 16.23 7.16 22.41
C ALA A 10 16.15 8.47 21.64
N TRP A 11 17.29 9.11 21.34
CA TRP A 11 17.35 10.28 20.49
C TRP A 11 16.87 9.94 19.07
N LEU A 12 17.43 8.90 18.45
CA LEU A 12 17.03 8.45 17.11
C LEU A 12 15.53 8.13 17.03
N HIS A 13 15.03 7.28 17.92
CA HIS A 13 13.62 6.91 17.98
C HIS A 13 12.71 8.13 18.09
N THR A 14 13.05 9.08 18.97
CA THR A 14 12.25 10.30 19.19
C THR A 14 12.22 11.17 17.94
N TRP A 15 13.37 11.43 17.30
CA TRP A 15 13.43 12.37 16.18
C TRP A 15 12.96 11.75 14.87
N CYS A 16 13.31 10.50 14.56
CA CYS A 16 12.75 9.79 13.42
C CYS A 16 11.23 9.66 13.56
N GLY A 17 10.73 9.31 14.75
CA GLY A 17 9.30 9.21 15.02
C GLY A 17 8.57 10.55 14.94
N LEU A 18 9.16 11.64 15.43
CA LEU A 18 8.52 12.95 15.44
C LEU A 18 8.51 13.62 14.06
N VAL A 19 9.66 13.64 13.37
CA VAL A 19 9.79 14.31 12.06
C VAL A 19 8.91 13.64 11.02
N CYS A 20 8.82 12.32 11.05
CA CYS A 20 8.03 11.55 10.09
C CYS A 20 6.59 11.29 10.58
N GLY A 21 6.29 11.48 11.86
CA GLY A 21 5.08 10.95 12.50
C GLY A 21 3.76 11.40 11.89
N TRP A 22 3.64 12.68 11.49
CA TRP A 22 2.39 13.19 10.91
C TRP A 22 2.11 12.60 9.53
N LEU A 23 3.12 12.59 8.64
CA LEU A 23 2.97 11.97 7.32
C LEU A 23 2.86 10.45 7.45
N LEU A 24 3.56 9.83 8.40
CA LEU A 24 3.46 8.41 8.65
C LEU A 24 2.05 8.01 9.12
N CYS A 25 1.38 8.82 9.95
CA CYS A 25 -0.03 8.61 10.28
C CYS A 25 -0.90 8.60 9.02
N ALA A 26 -0.71 9.57 8.12
CA ALA A 26 -1.48 9.65 6.87
C ALA A 26 -1.19 8.45 5.95
N ILE A 27 0.09 8.11 5.73
CA ILE A 27 0.54 6.97 4.92
C ILE A 27 -0.03 5.66 5.47
N MET A 28 0.12 5.40 6.77
CA MET A 28 -0.39 4.16 7.38
C MET A 28 -1.92 4.10 7.34
N PHE A 29 -2.60 5.22 7.56
CA PHE A 29 -4.06 5.28 7.49
C PHE A 29 -4.57 4.99 6.08
N THR A 30 -4.02 5.64 5.04
CA THR A 30 -4.44 5.37 3.66
C THR A 30 -3.99 3.99 3.16
N GLY A 31 -2.84 3.48 3.64
CA GLY A 31 -2.42 2.10 3.40
C GLY A 31 -3.37 1.08 4.03
N THR A 32 -3.93 1.40 5.20
CA THR A 32 -4.95 0.58 5.85
C THR A 32 -6.24 0.53 5.02
N LEU A 33 -6.64 1.65 4.42
CA LEU A 33 -7.79 1.70 3.51
C LEU A 33 -7.53 1.01 2.16
N SER A 34 -6.29 1.05 1.65
CA SER A 34 -5.94 0.46 0.35
C SER A 34 -6.00 -1.06 0.32
N VAL A 35 -5.95 -1.74 1.47
CA VAL A 35 -6.27 -3.19 1.59
C VAL A 35 -7.66 -3.53 1.02
N PHE A 36 -8.59 -2.57 1.12
CA PHE A 36 -9.95 -2.65 0.57
C PHE A 36 -10.11 -1.83 -0.71
N ARG A 37 -9.04 -1.65 -1.50
CA ARG A 37 -9.07 -0.90 -2.77
C ARG A 37 -10.23 -1.31 -3.65
N GLU A 38 -10.35 -2.60 -3.95
CA GLU A 38 -11.40 -3.12 -4.82
C GLU A 38 -12.82 -2.90 -4.26
N PRO A 39 -13.16 -3.28 -3.01
CA PRO A 39 -14.47 -2.97 -2.43
C PRO A 39 -14.84 -1.49 -2.46
N ILE A 40 -13.88 -0.60 -2.17
CA ILE A 40 -14.09 0.85 -2.23
C ILE A 40 -14.36 1.28 -3.67
N THR A 41 -13.54 0.87 -4.63
CA THR A 41 -13.73 1.17 -6.05
C THR A 41 -15.12 0.73 -6.53
N ARG A 42 -15.50 -0.53 -6.26
CA ARG A 42 -16.80 -1.08 -6.69
C ARG A 42 -17.99 -0.32 -6.10
N TRP A 43 -17.89 0.15 -4.86
CA TRP A 43 -18.94 0.98 -4.26
C TRP A 43 -18.97 2.37 -4.91
N MET A 44 -17.81 2.95 -5.22
CA MET A 44 -17.70 4.29 -5.82
C MET A 44 -18.11 4.34 -7.29
N GLU A 45 -17.91 3.27 -8.05
CA GLU A 45 -18.40 3.13 -9.43
C GLU A 45 -19.93 3.12 -9.51
N ALA A 46 -20.60 2.74 -8.40
CA ALA A 46 -22.06 2.69 -8.26
C ALA A 46 -22.75 1.96 -9.42
N ALA A 47 -22.16 0.85 -9.87
CA ALA A 47 -22.71 0.03 -10.94
C ALA A 47 -24.20 -0.28 -10.68
N PRO A 48 -25.07 -0.24 -11.71
CA PRO A 48 -26.46 -0.62 -11.56
C PRO A 48 -26.58 -2.01 -10.91
N LEU A 49 -27.55 -2.14 -10.03
CA LEU A 49 -27.80 -3.40 -9.36
C LEU A 49 -28.20 -4.47 -10.39
N PRO A 50 -27.58 -5.66 -10.37
CA PRO A 50 -27.89 -6.69 -11.35
C PRO A 50 -29.37 -7.09 -11.23
N ALA A 51 -29.99 -7.38 -12.37
CA ALA A 51 -31.29 -8.02 -12.39
C ALA A 51 -31.18 -9.41 -11.75
N MET A 52 -32.25 -9.88 -11.11
CA MET A 52 -32.28 -11.26 -10.65
C MET A 52 -32.18 -12.17 -11.87
N ALA A 53 -31.15 -13.03 -11.90
CA ALA A 53 -30.94 -13.93 -13.02
C ALA A 53 -32.11 -14.91 -13.10
N ALA A 54 -32.88 -14.85 -14.19
CA ALA A 54 -33.71 -15.98 -14.60
C ALA A 54 -32.77 -17.11 -14.99
N GLY A 55 -33.00 -18.33 -14.48
CA GLY A 55 -32.17 -19.49 -14.77
C GLY A 55 -32.18 -19.82 -16.27
N SER A 56 -31.24 -19.26 -17.03
CA SER A 56 -31.04 -19.55 -18.44
C SER A 56 -30.03 -20.68 -18.60
N GLN A 57 -30.37 -21.68 -19.41
CA GLN A 57 -29.47 -22.76 -19.83
C GLN A 57 -28.59 -22.36 -21.03
N ALA A 58 -28.58 -21.08 -21.43
CA ALA A 58 -27.85 -20.60 -22.59
C ALA A 58 -26.32 -20.81 -22.47
N ASP A 59 -25.63 -20.78 -23.61
CA ASP A 59 -24.17 -20.82 -23.68
C ASP A 59 -23.59 -19.44 -23.98
N PRO A 60 -23.14 -18.67 -22.96
CA PRO A 60 -22.60 -17.32 -23.16
C PRO A 60 -21.45 -17.30 -24.16
N LEU A 61 -20.63 -18.36 -24.16
CA LEU A 61 -19.49 -18.48 -25.06
C LEU A 61 -19.94 -18.67 -26.51
N ALA A 62 -21.01 -19.43 -26.75
CA ALA A 62 -21.56 -19.58 -28.09
C ALA A 62 -22.13 -18.26 -28.63
N HIS A 63 -22.78 -17.47 -27.77
CA HIS A 63 -23.24 -16.11 -28.14
C HIS A 63 -22.06 -15.20 -28.47
N ALA A 64 -21.03 -15.19 -27.62
CA ALA A 64 -19.81 -14.41 -27.83
C ALA A 64 -19.13 -14.75 -29.16
N THR A 65 -18.90 -16.04 -29.42
CA THR A 65 -18.27 -16.51 -30.67
C THR A 65 -19.08 -16.12 -31.90
N ARG A 66 -20.41 -16.21 -31.84
CA ARG A 66 -21.28 -15.85 -32.97
C ARG A 66 -21.17 -14.36 -33.32
N ILE A 67 -21.20 -13.49 -32.31
CA ILE A 67 -21.10 -12.05 -32.51
C ILE A 67 -19.72 -11.67 -33.04
N LEU A 68 -18.65 -12.18 -32.42
CA LEU A 68 -17.28 -11.94 -32.86
C LEU A 68 -17.02 -12.47 -34.28
N ALA A 69 -17.53 -13.65 -34.63
CA ALA A 69 -17.42 -14.17 -36.00
C ALA A 69 -18.15 -13.28 -37.02
N SER A 70 -19.33 -12.76 -36.67
CA SER A 70 -20.12 -11.90 -37.56
C SER A 70 -19.52 -10.51 -37.78
N ARG A 71 -18.92 -9.91 -36.75
CA ARG A 71 -18.39 -8.53 -36.80
C ARG A 71 -16.90 -8.47 -37.11
N ALA A 72 -16.16 -9.50 -36.72
CA ALA A 72 -14.72 -9.48 -36.62
C ALA A 72 -14.08 -10.79 -37.12
N GLY A 73 -14.70 -11.48 -38.08
CA GLY A 73 -14.19 -12.73 -38.66
C GLY A 73 -12.76 -12.65 -39.19
N GLY A 74 -12.33 -11.48 -39.67
CA GLY A 74 -10.97 -11.22 -40.16
C GLY A 74 -10.04 -10.51 -39.15
N ALA A 75 -10.44 -10.38 -37.89
CA ALA A 75 -9.64 -9.70 -36.87
C ALA A 75 -8.39 -10.52 -36.49
N ALA A 76 -7.33 -9.82 -36.09
CA ALA A 76 -6.08 -10.48 -35.68
C ALA A 76 -6.25 -11.25 -34.35
N ALA A 77 -7.09 -10.73 -33.44
CA ALA A 77 -7.39 -11.35 -32.17
C ALA A 77 -8.80 -10.98 -31.67
N TRP A 78 -9.42 -11.92 -30.95
CA TRP A 78 -10.62 -11.70 -30.14
C TRP A 78 -10.30 -11.86 -28.65
N ASP A 79 -10.96 -11.08 -27.82
CA ASP A 79 -10.89 -11.13 -26.38
C ASP A 79 -12.30 -11.22 -25.79
N ILE A 80 -12.48 -12.14 -24.85
CA ILE A 80 -13.72 -12.38 -24.13
C ILE A 80 -13.42 -12.31 -22.64
N ASP A 81 -13.88 -11.24 -21.98
CA ASP A 81 -13.75 -11.06 -20.53
C ASP A 81 -14.98 -11.63 -19.83
N LEU A 82 -14.79 -12.72 -19.08
CA LEU A 82 -15.86 -13.43 -18.39
C LEU A 82 -16.28 -12.68 -17.12
N PRO A 83 -17.60 -12.52 -16.87
CA PRO A 83 -18.06 -11.77 -15.71
C PRO A 83 -17.60 -12.43 -14.40
N ALA A 84 -17.27 -11.59 -13.41
CA ALA A 84 -16.88 -12.06 -12.09
C ALA A 84 -18.05 -12.65 -11.29
N ARG A 85 -19.28 -12.25 -11.63
CA ARG A 85 -20.52 -12.64 -10.96
C ARG A 85 -21.64 -12.86 -11.97
N PRO A 86 -22.60 -13.74 -11.69
CA PRO A 86 -23.80 -13.88 -12.50
C PRO A 86 -24.53 -12.54 -12.69
N GLY A 87 -25.08 -12.31 -13.89
CA GLY A 87 -25.90 -11.12 -14.20
C GLY A 87 -25.13 -9.87 -14.63
N GLN A 88 -23.79 -9.91 -14.71
CA GLN A 88 -23.00 -8.86 -15.38
C GLN A 88 -22.87 -9.15 -16.88
N PRO A 89 -22.84 -8.11 -17.74
CA PRO A 89 -22.62 -8.31 -19.17
C PRO A 89 -21.22 -8.87 -19.43
N LEU A 90 -21.12 -9.67 -20.49
CA LEU A 90 -19.86 -10.16 -21.03
C LEU A 90 -19.25 -9.06 -21.90
N ARG A 91 -17.97 -8.73 -21.70
CA ARG A 91 -17.26 -7.79 -22.58
C ARG A 91 -16.53 -8.57 -23.67
N LEU A 92 -16.74 -8.15 -24.91
CA LEU A 92 -16.10 -8.68 -26.11
C LEU A 92 -15.25 -7.58 -26.71
N ALA A 93 -13.98 -7.87 -27.00
CA ALA A 93 -13.09 -6.94 -27.68
C ALA A 93 -12.41 -7.63 -28.87
N TRP A 94 -12.05 -6.87 -29.90
CA TRP A 94 -11.30 -7.37 -31.04
C TRP A 94 -10.41 -6.29 -31.63
N HIS A 95 -9.30 -6.71 -32.23
CA HIS A 95 -8.39 -5.81 -32.95
C HIS A 95 -8.70 -5.85 -34.44
N GLY A 96 -9.21 -4.73 -34.97
CA GLY A 96 -9.53 -4.59 -36.38
C GLY A 96 -8.30 -4.53 -37.28
N GLY A 97 -8.50 -4.67 -38.59
CA GLY A 97 -7.44 -4.47 -39.59
C GLY A 97 -6.96 -3.02 -39.71
N ASP A 98 -7.67 -2.09 -39.08
CA ASP A 98 -7.34 -0.67 -38.91
C ASP A 98 -6.34 -0.41 -37.77
N GLY A 99 -5.98 -1.44 -37.01
CA GLY A 99 -5.11 -1.33 -35.84
C GLY A 99 -5.79 -0.74 -34.60
N GLN A 100 -7.12 -0.51 -34.64
CA GLN A 100 -7.90 -0.05 -33.49
C GLN A 100 -8.51 -1.23 -32.74
N GLU A 101 -8.63 -1.09 -31.42
CA GLU A 101 -9.40 -2.00 -30.57
C GLU A 101 -10.87 -1.57 -30.59
N HIS A 102 -11.75 -2.51 -30.88
CA HIS A 102 -13.20 -2.33 -30.85
C HIS A 102 -13.76 -3.19 -29.74
N GLU A 103 -14.80 -2.71 -29.05
CA GLU A 103 -15.43 -3.46 -27.96
C GLU A 103 -16.96 -3.38 -27.99
N THR A 104 -17.61 -4.42 -27.47
CA THR A 104 -19.06 -4.47 -27.24
C THR A 104 -19.38 -5.27 -25.97
N TRP A 105 -20.59 -5.11 -25.45
CA TRP A 105 -21.09 -5.82 -24.28
C TRP A 105 -22.32 -6.62 -24.66
N ILE A 106 -22.42 -7.84 -24.14
CA ILE A 106 -23.56 -8.71 -24.41
C ILE A 106 -24.15 -9.27 -23.12
N ASP A 107 -25.46 -9.49 -23.13
CA ASP A 107 -26.12 -10.28 -22.10
C ASP A 107 -25.66 -11.75 -22.18
N PRO A 108 -25.12 -12.36 -21.11
CA PRO A 108 -24.68 -13.75 -21.15
C PRO A 108 -25.80 -14.75 -21.41
N ALA A 109 -27.05 -14.42 -21.06
CA ALA A 109 -28.21 -15.32 -21.12
C ALA A 109 -28.98 -15.21 -22.43
N SER A 110 -29.16 -14.00 -22.99
CA SER A 110 -29.85 -13.82 -24.28
C SER A 110 -28.88 -13.69 -25.47
N GLY A 111 -27.66 -13.22 -25.22
CA GLY A 111 -26.71 -12.83 -26.26
C GLY A 111 -27.02 -11.48 -26.89
N ASP A 112 -28.00 -10.73 -26.38
CA ASP A 112 -28.33 -9.41 -26.91
C ASP A 112 -27.26 -8.40 -26.53
N GLU A 113 -26.96 -7.49 -27.44
CA GLU A 113 -26.05 -6.38 -27.17
C GLU A 113 -26.64 -5.44 -26.12
N ARG A 114 -25.78 -5.05 -25.18
CA ARG A 114 -26.08 -4.09 -24.14
C ARG A 114 -25.15 -2.90 -24.27
N ALA A 115 -25.65 -1.74 -23.87
CA ALA A 115 -24.78 -0.60 -23.62
C ALA A 115 -23.74 -0.97 -22.55
N PRO A 116 -22.54 -0.38 -22.60
CA PRO A 116 -21.55 -0.53 -21.53
C PRO A 116 -22.19 -0.22 -20.18
N PRO A 117 -21.76 -0.90 -19.10
CA PRO A 117 -22.29 -0.60 -17.78
C PRO A 117 -22.07 0.89 -17.47
N GLN A 118 -23.14 1.56 -17.03
CA GLN A 118 -23.07 2.96 -16.64
C GLN A 118 -22.35 3.07 -15.30
N LEU A 119 -21.02 3.10 -15.34
CA LEU A 119 -20.16 3.25 -14.17
C LEU A 119 -19.80 4.72 -14.00
N ARG A 120 -19.72 5.15 -12.74
CA ARG A 120 -19.14 6.44 -12.40
C ARG A 120 -17.62 6.31 -12.53
N GLN A 121 -17.01 7.04 -13.47
CA GLN A 121 -15.55 7.10 -13.58
C GLN A 121 -14.94 7.61 -12.28
N THR A 122 -14.08 6.84 -11.62
CA THR A 122 -13.56 7.19 -10.29
C THR A 122 -12.16 6.63 -10.08
N GLU A 123 -11.37 7.32 -9.26
CA GLU A 123 -10.14 6.75 -8.72
C GLU A 123 -10.43 5.63 -7.70
N GLY A 124 -11.62 5.60 -7.12
CA GLY A 124 -12.03 4.56 -6.18
C GLY A 124 -11.04 4.38 -5.03
N GLY A 125 -10.78 3.13 -4.67
CA GLY A 125 -9.74 2.81 -3.70
C GLY A 125 -8.30 3.03 -4.20
N ARG A 126 -8.09 3.26 -5.51
CA ARG A 126 -6.75 3.55 -6.06
C ARG A 126 -6.23 4.87 -5.51
N HIS A 127 -7.10 5.84 -5.22
CA HIS A 127 -6.71 7.09 -4.56
C HIS A 127 -5.88 6.85 -3.28
N PHE A 128 -6.37 5.97 -2.39
CA PHE A 128 -5.69 5.66 -1.12
C PHE A 128 -4.35 4.95 -1.32
N MET A 129 -4.27 4.07 -2.33
CA MET A 129 -3.02 3.45 -2.74
C MET A 129 -2.03 4.48 -3.28
N SER A 130 -2.43 5.30 -4.26
CA SER A 130 -1.58 6.35 -4.83
C SER A 130 -1.10 7.36 -3.78
N PHE A 131 -1.98 7.77 -2.86
CA PHE A 131 -1.59 8.62 -1.73
C PHE A 131 -0.59 7.89 -0.82
N HIS A 132 -0.81 6.61 -0.51
CA HIS A 132 0.06 5.83 0.38
C HIS A 132 1.52 5.79 -0.10
N TYR A 133 1.79 5.56 -1.40
CA TYR A 133 3.17 5.42 -1.90
C TYR A 133 3.73 6.66 -2.61
N THR A 134 2.90 7.66 -2.97
CA THR A 134 3.38 8.90 -3.64
C THR A 134 2.87 10.19 -3.02
N LEU A 135 1.92 10.16 -2.09
CA LEU A 135 1.22 11.35 -1.57
C LEU A 135 0.56 12.21 -2.68
N HIS A 136 0.31 11.65 -3.88
CA HIS A 136 -0.04 12.38 -5.11
C HIS A 136 1.00 13.43 -5.55
N GLY A 137 2.24 13.32 -5.06
CA GLY A 137 3.36 14.20 -5.40
C GLY A 137 4.25 13.68 -6.53
N GLY A 138 3.83 12.63 -7.25
CA GLY A 138 4.63 12.00 -8.31
C GLY A 138 5.96 11.45 -7.81
N LEU A 139 7.03 11.66 -8.57
CA LEU A 139 8.37 11.17 -8.24
C LEU A 139 8.94 11.76 -6.93
N PRO A 140 8.82 13.07 -6.63
CA PRO A 140 9.21 13.60 -5.32
C PRO A 140 8.52 12.92 -4.15
N GLY A 141 7.20 12.70 -4.27
CA GLY A 141 6.42 12.06 -3.22
C GLY A 141 6.79 10.58 -3.03
N TYR A 142 7.07 9.87 -4.11
CA TYR A 142 7.63 8.52 -4.10
C TYR A 142 8.91 8.43 -3.25
N TRP A 143 9.89 9.31 -3.51
CA TRP A 143 11.15 9.33 -2.75
C TRP A 143 10.95 9.75 -1.29
N LEU A 144 10.03 10.69 -1.03
CA LEU A 144 9.70 11.13 0.31
C LEU A 144 9.10 9.99 1.15
N VAL A 145 8.17 9.21 0.60
CA VAL A 145 7.59 8.05 1.28
C VAL A 145 8.65 6.98 1.54
N GLY A 146 9.54 6.72 0.59
CA GLY A 146 10.70 5.83 0.78
C GLY A 146 11.60 6.28 1.94
N ALA A 147 11.95 7.56 1.99
CA ALA A 147 12.76 8.13 3.08
C ALA A 147 12.05 8.02 4.45
N ILE A 148 10.76 8.32 4.50
CA ILE A 148 9.92 8.17 5.71
C ILE A 148 9.88 6.70 6.17
N SER A 149 9.75 5.76 5.23
CA SER A 149 9.71 4.32 5.52
C SER A 149 11.06 3.84 6.09
N LEU A 150 12.18 4.32 5.56
CA LEU A 150 13.50 4.04 6.13
C LEU A 150 13.64 4.63 7.54
N CYS A 151 13.18 5.86 7.77
CA CYS A 151 13.14 6.46 9.10
C CYS A 151 12.26 5.68 10.07
N MET A 152 11.13 5.14 9.61
CA MET A 152 10.27 4.26 10.41
C MET A 152 11.02 2.98 10.78
N LEU A 153 11.74 2.35 9.86
CA LEU A 153 12.52 1.13 10.16
C LEU A 153 13.62 1.40 11.20
N VAL A 154 14.33 2.53 11.08
CA VAL A 154 15.29 3.00 12.10
C VAL A 154 14.59 3.25 13.44
N ALA A 155 13.40 3.87 13.44
CA ALA A 155 12.61 4.12 14.64
C ALA A 155 12.12 2.83 15.31
N LEU A 156 11.75 1.81 14.54
CA LEU A 156 11.35 0.49 15.05
C LEU A 156 12.53 -0.22 15.73
N VAL A 157 13.68 -0.34 15.05
CA VAL A 157 14.87 -1.00 15.62
C VAL A 157 15.37 -0.24 16.86
N SER A 158 15.49 1.08 16.77
CA SER A 158 15.90 1.89 17.92
C SER A 158 14.89 1.84 19.07
N GLY A 159 13.58 1.77 18.79
CA GLY A 159 12.53 1.61 19.78
C GLY A 159 12.66 0.31 20.58
N VAL A 160 12.91 -0.81 19.90
CA VAL A 160 13.18 -2.11 20.55
C VAL A 160 14.39 -2.02 21.48
N VAL A 161 15.49 -1.39 21.03
CA VAL A 161 16.71 -1.21 21.86
C VAL A 161 16.44 -0.33 23.09
N VAL A 162 15.60 0.69 22.97
CA VAL A 162 15.27 1.61 24.08
C VAL A 162 14.44 0.92 25.17
N HIS A 163 13.55 0.00 24.78
CA HIS A 163 12.59 -0.68 25.65
C HIS A 163 13.08 -2.05 26.14
N LYS A 164 14.04 -2.06 27.09
CA LYS A 164 14.57 -3.30 27.72
C LYS A 164 13.51 -4.19 28.40
N ARG A 165 12.34 -3.64 28.77
CA ARG A 165 11.24 -4.33 29.47
C ARG A 165 9.96 -4.40 28.65
N ILE A 166 10.08 -4.44 27.32
CA ILE A 166 8.95 -4.40 26.37
C ILE A 166 7.80 -5.36 26.76
N PHE A 167 8.12 -6.58 27.20
CA PHE A 167 7.14 -7.59 27.63
C PHE A 167 6.59 -7.39 29.06
N LYS A 168 7.37 -6.83 29.99
CA LYS A 168 6.93 -6.62 31.38
C LYS A 168 5.99 -5.43 31.49
N ASP A 169 6.28 -4.36 30.74
CA ASP A 169 5.49 -3.13 30.76
C ASP A 169 4.19 -3.26 29.95
N PHE A 170 4.11 -4.23 29.03
CA PHE A 170 2.91 -4.57 28.25
C PHE A 170 1.69 -4.88 29.12
N PHE A 171 1.88 -5.60 30.23
CA PHE A 171 0.77 -5.98 31.13
C PHE A 171 0.36 -4.89 32.14
N THR A 172 1.04 -3.74 32.13
CA THR A 172 0.78 -2.67 33.12
C THR A 172 0.13 -1.45 32.48
N PHE A 173 -1.17 -1.53 32.15
CA PHE A 173 -1.92 -0.34 31.74
C PHE A 173 -2.45 0.44 32.96
N ARG A 174 -1.92 1.64 33.21
CA ARG A 174 -2.34 2.47 34.34
C ARG A 174 -3.34 3.55 33.89
N ARG A 175 -4.63 3.34 34.15
CA ARG A 175 -5.71 4.29 33.83
C ARG A 175 -5.60 5.60 34.64
N GLY A 176 -5.94 6.73 34.01
CA GLY A 176 -6.13 8.01 34.70
C GLY A 176 -4.86 8.74 35.18
N LYS A 177 -3.67 8.38 34.69
CA LYS A 177 -2.37 8.97 35.10
C LYS A 177 -1.76 9.91 34.05
N GLY A 178 -2.57 10.45 33.15
CA GLY A 178 -2.15 11.46 32.16
C GLY A 178 -1.02 10.96 31.25
N GLN A 179 0.14 11.63 31.28
CA GLN A 179 1.30 11.29 30.43
C GLN A 179 1.75 9.83 30.60
N ARG A 180 1.68 9.28 31.82
CA ARG A 180 2.06 7.88 32.07
C ARG A 180 1.10 6.91 31.38
N SER A 181 -0.20 7.20 31.39
CA SER A 181 -1.19 6.38 30.66
C SER A 181 -0.97 6.42 29.15
N TRP A 182 -0.57 7.56 28.59
CA TRP A 182 -0.22 7.67 27.17
C TRP A 182 1.06 6.91 26.82
N LEU A 183 2.05 6.90 27.72
CA LEU A 183 3.26 6.09 27.55
C LEU A 183 2.93 4.59 27.61
N ASP A 184 2.10 4.18 28.57
CA ASP A 184 1.64 2.80 28.68
C ASP A 184 0.85 2.39 27.41
N ALA A 185 -0.01 3.28 26.88
CA ALA A 185 -0.74 3.05 25.63
C ALA A 185 0.19 2.93 24.42
N HIS A 186 1.16 3.83 24.27
CA HIS A 186 2.15 3.79 23.20
C HIS A 186 2.95 2.48 23.27
N ASN A 187 3.45 2.11 24.45
CA ASN A 187 4.17 0.86 24.65
C ASN A 187 3.31 -0.35 24.31
N ALA A 188 2.10 -0.45 24.88
CA ALA A 188 1.20 -1.58 24.65
C ALA A 188 0.85 -1.75 23.18
N SER A 189 0.47 -0.66 22.50
CA SER A 189 0.20 -0.68 21.06
C SER A 189 1.44 -1.07 20.25
N GLY A 190 2.61 -0.55 20.61
CA GLY A 190 3.86 -0.81 19.91
C GLY A 190 4.28 -2.27 19.99
N VAL A 191 4.20 -2.91 21.16
CA VAL A 191 4.51 -4.34 21.32
C VAL A 191 3.54 -5.20 20.54
N LEU A 192 2.24 -4.92 20.66
CA LEU A 192 1.18 -5.71 20.02
C LEU A 192 1.34 -5.73 18.51
N THR A 193 1.64 -4.58 17.90
CA THR A 193 1.76 -4.45 16.45
C THR A 193 3.18 -4.64 15.94
N LEU A 194 4.18 -4.87 16.81
CA LEU A 194 5.61 -4.85 16.42
C LEU A 194 5.94 -5.76 15.23
N PRO A 195 5.53 -7.06 15.22
CA PRO A 195 5.85 -7.93 14.10
C PRO A 195 5.23 -7.45 12.79
N PHE A 196 3.98 -6.98 12.86
CA PHE A 196 3.27 -6.41 11.73
C PHE A 196 3.92 -5.14 11.22
N LEU A 197 4.31 -4.21 12.11
CA LEU A 197 4.97 -2.95 11.74
C LEU A 197 6.33 -3.17 11.09
N PHE A 198 7.13 -4.12 11.59
CA PHE A 198 8.39 -4.49 10.94
C PHE A 198 8.14 -5.07 9.55
N MET A 199 7.23 -6.04 9.44
CA MET A 199 6.90 -6.70 8.18
C MET A 199 6.37 -5.69 7.15
N ILE A 200 5.39 -4.86 7.51
CA ILE A 200 4.76 -3.93 6.55
C ILE A 200 5.71 -2.80 6.13
N CYS A 201 6.54 -2.29 7.06
CA CYS A 201 7.53 -1.27 6.77
C CYS A 201 8.66 -1.81 5.88
N TYR A 202 9.16 -3.00 6.17
CA TYR A 202 10.20 -3.64 5.37
C TYR A 202 9.68 -3.97 3.97
N THR A 203 8.51 -4.61 3.88
CA THR A 203 7.92 -4.97 2.58
C THR A 203 7.57 -3.76 1.74
N GLY A 204 7.17 -2.62 2.34
CA GLY A 204 6.91 -1.37 1.61
C GLY A 204 8.17 -0.76 0.98
N LEU A 205 9.33 -0.83 1.65
CA LEU A 205 10.62 -0.45 1.05
C LEU A 205 11.06 -1.44 -0.02
N ALA A 206 10.96 -2.74 0.32
CA ALA A 206 11.36 -3.82 -0.55
C ALA A 206 10.49 -3.92 -1.82
N PHE A 207 9.28 -3.37 -1.81
CA PHE A 207 8.42 -3.30 -2.99
C PHE A 207 9.11 -2.60 -4.17
N PHE A 208 9.89 -1.55 -3.89
CA PHE A 208 10.60 -0.77 -4.90
C PHE A 208 12.13 -0.90 -4.78
N TYR A 209 12.60 -2.11 -4.45
CA TYR A 209 13.99 -2.35 -4.06
C TYR A 209 15.03 -1.85 -5.08
N THR A 210 14.85 -2.14 -6.38
CA THR A 210 15.77 -1.69 -7.44
C THR A 210 15.76 -0.18 -7.64
N SER A 211 14.63 0.48 -7.39
CA SER A 211 14.53 1.93 -7.51
C SER A 211 15.25 2.64 -6.37
N TYR A 212 15.12 2.16 -5.14
CA TYR A 212 15.81 2.75 -3.97
C TYR A 212 17.29 2.37 -3.88
N MET A 213 17.69 1.20 -4.38
CA MET A 213 19.07 0.71 -4.34
C MET A 213 19.43 0.05 -5.69
N PRO A 214 19.71 0.84 -6.74
CA PRO A 214 19.96 0.32 -8.09
C PRO A 214 21.36 -0.29 -8.28
N TRP A 215 22.29 -0.01 -7.36
CA TRP A 215 23.71 -0.33 -7.53
C TRP A 215 24.02 -1.81 -7.68
N PRO A 216 23.42 -2.74 -6.91
CA PRO A 216 23.63 -4.17 -7.13
C PRO A 216 23.23 -4.63 -8.54
N LEU A 217 22.11 -4.11 -9.05
CA LEU A 217 21.66 -4.39 -10.42
C LEU A 217 22.66 -3.83 -11.43
N GLN A 218 23.08 -2.57 -11.27
CA GLN A 218 24.01 -1.93 -12.20
C GLN A 218 25.40 -2.56 -12.19
N ALA A 219 25.83 -3.10 -11.04
CA ALA A 219 27.11 -3.79 -10.91
C ALA A 219 27.15 -5.09 -11.74
N VAL A 220 26.04 -5.83 -11.80
CA VAL A 220 25.93 -7.14 -12.46
C VAL A 220 25.48 -7.01 -13.92
N TYR A 221 24.48 -6.17 -14.20
CA TYR A 221 23.84 -6.08 -15.53
C TYR A 221 24.23 -4.82 -16.33
N GLY A 222 25.04 -3.92 -15.77
CA GLY A 222 25.39 -2.64 -16.39
C GLY A 222 24.39 -1.52 -16.09
N ALA A 223 24.72 -0.31 -16.52
CA ALA A 223 23.93 0.91 -16.29
C ALA A 223 23.18 1.40 -17.54
N ASP A 224 23.16 0.61 -18.62
CA ASP A 224 22.40 0.92 -19.83
C ASP A 224 20.89 0.68 -19.65
N ASP A 225 20.09 1.27 -20.53
CA ASP A 225 18.62 1.17 -20.51
C ASP A 225 18.10 -0.28 -20.62
N GLY A 226 18.92 -1.22 -21.13
CA GLY A 226 18.59 -2.63 -21.24
C GLY A 226 18.82 -3.45 -19.97
N ALA A 227 19.57 -2.93 -18.99
CA ALA A 227 20.00 -3.70 -17.82
C ALA A 227 18.84 -4.26 -16.99
N TYR A 228 17.83 -3.42 -16.71
CA TYR A 228 16.65 -3.86 -15.96
C TYR A 228 15.83 -4.92 -16.70
N ARG A 229 15.76 -4.84 -18.04
CA ARG A 229 15.06 -5.82 -18.87
C ARG A 229 15.75 -7.19 -18.82
N ARG A 230 17.09 -7.21 -18.91
CA ARG A 230 17.89 -8.45 -18.79
C ARG A 230 17.73 -9.06 -17.40
N TYR A 231 17.81 -8.24 -16.35
CA TYR A 231 17.58 -8.67 -14.97
C TYR A 231 16.21 -9.33 -14.79
N GLN A 232 15.14 -8.69 -15.27
CA GLN A 232 13.79 -9.24 -15.15
C GLN A 232 13.60 -10.52 -15.96
N ALA A 233 14.17 -10.59 -17.16
CA ALA A 233 14.09 -11.79 -18.00
C ALA A 233 14.76 -13.01 -17.36
N GLU A 234 15.85 -12.81 -16.60
CA GLU A 234 16.51 -13.88 -15.86
C GLU A 234 15.79 -14.21 -14.54
N LEU A 235 15.28 -13.20 -13.82
CA LEU A 235 14.58 -13.41 -12.55
C LEU A 235 13.26 -14.16 -12.72
N LYS A 236 12.50 -13.79 -13.76
CA LYS A 236 11.22 -14.39 -14.12
C LYS A 236 11.24 -14.75 -15.61
N PRO A 237 11.85 -15.90 -15.96
CA PRO A 237 11.88 -16.36 -17.34
C PRO A 237 10.47 -16.45 -17.91
N ALA A 238 10.29 -15.95 -19.13
CA ALA A 238 9.03 -16.15 -19.82
C ALA A 238 8.77 -17.65 -20.00
N PRO A 239 7.52 -18.11 -19.88
CA PRO A 239 7.17 -19.46 -20.28
C PRO A 239 7.64 -19.72 -21.71
N PRO A 240 8.06 -20.96 -22.05
CA PRO A 240 8.48 -21.29 -23.40
C PRO A 240 7.40 -20.91 -24.41
N ALA A 241 7.76 -20.58 -25.65
CA ALA A 241 6.75 -20.33 -26.67
C ALA A 241 5.82 -21.56 -26.79
N PRO A 242 4.50 -21.37 -26.99
CA PRO A 242 3.61 -22.50 -27.19
C PRO A 242 4.10 -23.33 -28.37
N ALA A 243 3.95 -24.65 -28.28
CA ALA A 243 4.25 -25.53 -29.40
C ALA A 243 3.47 -25.06 -30.65
N SER A 244 4.07 -25.21 -31.84
CA SER A 244 3.41 -24.82 -33.08
C SER A 244 2.07 -25.53 -33.22
N ALA A 245 1.02 -24.76 -33.51
CA ALA A 245 -0.29 -25.30 -33.84
C ALA A 245 -0.20 -26.23 -35.07
N GLY A 246 -0.84 -27.39 -34.98
CA GLY A 246 -0.76 -28.45 -35.98
C GLY A 246 -1.65 -28.20 -37.19
N THR A 247 -1.37 -28.85 -38.31
CA THR A 247 -2.18 -28.78 -39.55
C THR A 247 -3.41 -29.71 -39.54
N GLY A 248 -3.91 -30.08 -38.35
CA GLY A 248 -4.96 -31.08 -38.16
C GLY A 248 -6.35 -30.71 -38.70
N GLN A 249 -7.20 -31.75 -38.87
CA GLN A 249 -8.58 -31.64 -39.37
C GLN A 249 -9.51 -30.86 -38.41
N ASP A 250 -10.47 -30.15 -38.99
CA ASP A 250 -11.38 -29.20 -38.34
C ASP A 250 -12.30 -29.83 -37.29
N ALA A 251 -12.02 -29.59 -36.02
CA ALA A 251 -13.03 -29.55 -34.98
C ALA A 251 -13.31 -28.07 -34.66
N GLY A 252 -14.55 -27.61 -34.83
CA GLY A 252 -14.90 -26.22 -34.57
C GLY A 252 -14.49 -25.75 -33.16
N LEU A 253 -14.40 -24.42 -32.98
CA LEU A 253 -14.01 -23.76 -31.72
C LEU A 253 -15.02 -24.06 -30.58
N ALA A 254 -14.87 -25.21 -29.91
CA ALA A 254 -15.67 -25.59 -28.76
C ALA A 254 -15.14 -24.90 -27.49
N LEU A 255 -15.24 -23.55 -27.42
CA LEU A 255 -14.69 -22.75 -26.32
C LEU A 255 -15.12 -23.24 -24.93
N ARG A 256 -16.37 -23.68 -24.78
CA ARG A 256 -16.87 -24.27 -23.53
C ARG A 256 -16.05 -25.48 -23.08
N ALA A 257 -15.68 -26.36 -24.01
CA ALA A 257 -14.86 -27.53 -23.72
C ALA A 257 -13.40 -27.16 -23.39
N LEU A 258 -12.85 -26.14 -24.05
CA LEU A 258 -11.51 -25.64 -23.75
C LEU A 258 -11.46 -24.97 -22.37
N VAL A 259 -12.48 -24.18 -22.03
CA VAL A 259 -12.61 -23.54 -20.70
C VAL A 259 -12.77 -24.59 -19.60
N SER A 260 -13.62 -25.60 -19.80
CA SER A 260 -13.77 -26.69 -18.81
C SER A 260 -12.49 -27.50 -18.65
N ARG A 261 -11.77 -27.77 -19.75
CA ARG A 261 -10.48 -28.44 -19.72
C ARG A 261 -9.40 -27.60 -19.04
N ALA A 262 -9.35 -26.30 -19.29
CA ALA A 262 -8.45 -25.38 -18.61
C ALA A 262 -8.69 -25.41 -17.11
N ARG A 263 -9.97 -25.34 -16.68
CA ARG A 263 -10.36 -25.46 -15.27
C ARG A 263 -9.93 -26.78 -14.65
N MET A 264 -10.07 -27.91 -15.36
CA MET A 264 -9.60 -29.20 -14.86
C MET A 264 -8.07 -29.25 -14.71
N LEU A 265 -7.32 -28.62 -15.61
CA LEU A 265 -5.86 -28.60 -15.58
C LEU A 265 -5.30 -27.67 -14.50
N THR A 266 -5.96 -26.53 -14.24
CA THR A 266 -5.41 -25.46 -13.38
C THR A 266 -6.13 -25.31 -12.05
N GLY A 267 -7.34 -25.84 -11.92
CA GLY A 267 -8.21 -25.66 -10.76
C GLY A 267 -8.88 -24.28 -10.67
N GLN A 268 -8.61 -23.35 -11.60
CA GLN A 268 -9.18 -22.00 -11.60
C GLN A 268 -10.32 -21.87 -12.63
N GLU A 269 -11.34 -21.08 -12.28
CA GLU A 269 -12.34 -20.63 -13.26
C GLU A 269 -11.68 -19.71 -14.29
N ALA A 270 -12.15 -19.71 -15.53
CA ALA A 270 -11.66 -18.77 -16.53
C ALA A 270 -12.11 -17.34 -16.23
N ASP A 271 -11.20 -16.39 -16.43
CA ASP A 271 -11.46 -14.95 -16.30
C ASP A 271 -11.46 -14.25 -17.65
N ARG A 272 -10.53 -14.62 -18.52
CA ARG A 272 -10.39 -14.07 -19.87
C ARG A 272 -10.04 -15.17 -20.86
N ILE A 273 -10.62 -15.09 -22.06
CA ILE A 273 -10.29 -15.94 -23.18
C ILE A 273 -9.81 -15.05 -24.32
N ALA A 274 -8.55 -15.22 -24.72
CA ALA A 274 -7.99 -14.57 -25.89
C ALA A 274 -7.85 -15.58 -27.03
N ILE A 275 -8.30 -15.22 -28.23
CA ILE A 275 -8.24 -16.06 -29.43
C ILE A 275 -7.43 -15.31 -30.46
N GLU A 276 -6.24 -15.83 -30.77
CA GLU A 276 -5.35 -15.22 -31.75
C GLU A 276 -5.54 -15.94 -33.10
N ARG A 277 -5.64 -15.17 -34.19
CA ARG A 277 -5.91 -15.66 -35.55
C ARG A 277 -7.15 -16.58 -35.62
N PRO A 278 -8.34 -16.07 -35.24
CA PRO A 278 -9.57 -16.85 -35.23
C PRO A 278 -9.87 -17.44 -36.62
N GLY A 279 -10.12 -18.75 -36.68
CA GLY A 279 -10.43 -19.45 -37.94
C GLY A 279 -9.25 -19.65 -38.90
N ALA A 280 -8.07 -19.09 -38.61
CA ALA A 280 -6.89 -19.23 -39.46
C ALA A 280 -6.03 -20.45 -39.08
N ALA A 281 -5.20 -20.93 -40.01
CA ALA A 281 -4.18 -21.92 -39.71
C ALA A 281 -3.20 -21.36 -38.67
N GLY A 282 -2.90 -22.16 -37.64
CA GLY A 282 -2.03 -21.74 -36.56
C GLY A 282 -2.70 -20.87 -35.47
N GLY A 283 -4.02 -20.73 -35.48
CA GLY A 283 -4.75 -20.03 -34.43
C GLY A 283 -4.61 -20.69 -33.06
N ILE A 284 -4.58 -19.88 -32.00
CA ILE A 284 -4.48 -20.36 -30.62
C ILE A 284 -5.57 -19.76 -29.74
N VAL A 285 -6.01 -20.54 -28.74
CA VAL A 285 -6.94 -20.10 -27.70
C VAL A 285 -6.21 -20.08 -26.38
N ARG A 286 -6.11 -18.91 -25.76
CA ARG A 286 -5.47 -18.70 -24.47
C ARG A 286 -6.54 -18.45 -23.42
N VAL A 287 -6.67 -19.38 -22.49
CA VAL A 287 -7.57 -19.28 -21.34
C VAL A 287 -6.77 -18.87 -20.12
N SER A 288 -7.08 -17.68 -19.59
CA SER A 288 -6.47 -17.15 -18.37
C SER A 288 -7.40 -17.45 -17.19
N GLY A 289 -6.85 -18.07 -16.14
CA GLY A 289 -7.57 -18.37 -14.92
C GLY A 289 -7.76 -17.15 -14.03
N ARG A 290 -8.88 -17.09 -13.35
CA ARG A 290 -9.19 -16.09 -12.33
C ARG A 290 -8.31 -16.35 -11.12
N ARG A 291 -7.48 -15.37 -10.78
CA ARG A 291 -6.75 -15.39 -9.51
C ARG A 291 -7.77 -15.53 -8.38
N GLU A 292 -7.60 -16.54 -7.53
CA GLU A 292 -8.51 -16.79 -6.42
C GLU A 292 -8.67 -15.52 -5.57
N THR A 293 -9.87 -14.95 -5.54
CA THR A 293 -10.23 -13.84 -4.65
C THR A 293 -11.14 -14.31 -3.50
N GLY A 294 -11.23 -15.64 -3.32
CA GLY A 294 -12.10 -16.34 -2.37
C GLY A 294 -11.61 -16.31 -0.92
N ALA A 295 -12.07 -17.28 -0.12
CA ALA A 295 -11.88 -17.29 1.33
C ALA A 295 -10.42 -17.46 1.80
N ALA A 296 -9.52 -18.01 0.96
CA ALA A 296 -8.12 -18.24 1.34
C ALA A 296 -7.16 -18.33 0.13
N PRO A 297 -6.94 -17.24 -0.64
CA PRO A 297 -5.86 -17.19 -1.62
C PRO A 297 -4.53 -17.52 -0.97
N ARG A 298 -3.74 -18.37 -1.62
CA ARG A 298 -2.40 -18.72 -1.14
C ARG A 298 -1.41 -17.64 -1.58
N LEU A 299 -0.32 -17.53 -0.82
CA LEU A 299 0.66 -16.44 -0.93
C LEU A 299 1.40 -16.39 -2.28
N LEU A 300 1.44 -17.50 -3.02
CA LEU A 300 2.15 -17.67 -4.29
C LEU A 300 1.22 -18.19 -5.41
N THR A 301 -0.08 -17.90 -5.33
CA THR A 301 -1.03 -18.30 -6.38
C THR A 301 -1.15 -17.21 -7.44
N HIS A 302 -0.90 -17.57 -8.69
CA HIS A 302 -0.99 -16.68 -9.84
C HIS A 302 -2.24 -16.99 -10.68
N ALA A 303 -2.57 -16.09 -11.60
CA ALA A 303 -3.52 -16.39 -12.66
C ALA A 303 -2.88 -17.48 -13.54
N SER A 304 -3.52 -18.64 -13.59
CA SER A 304 -3.09 -19.73 -14.47
C SER A 304 -3.31 -19.35 -15.93
N GLN A 305 -2.61 -20.05 -16.82
CA GLN A 305 -2.75 -19.83 -18.25
C GLN A 305 -2.67 -21.16 -18.99
N VAL A 306 -3.65 -21.45 -19.82
CA VAL A 306 -3.61 -22.62 -20.71
C VAL A 306 -3.78 -22.15 -22.14
N VAL A 307 -2.84 -22.54 -23.00
CA VAL A 307 -2.86 -22.27 -24.43
C VAL A 307 -3.23 -23.54 -25.16
N PHE A 308 -4.28 -23.47 -25.96
CA PHE A 308 -4.77 -24.54 -26.81
C PHE A 308 -4.54 -24.20 -28.28
N ASP A 309 -4.34 -25.23 -29.07
CA ASP A 309 -4.50 -25.16 -30.52
C ASP A 309 -5.99 -24.95 -30.84
N ALA A 310 -6.30 -23.91 -31.62
CA ALA A 310 -7.69 -23.51 -31.85
C ALA A 310 -8.50 -24.49 -32.71
N ARG A 311 -7.85 -25.39 -33.48
CA ARG A 311 -8.49 -26.35 -34.39
C ARG A 311 -8.64 -27.74 -33.77
N SER A 312 -7.59 -28.23 -33.11
CA SER A 312 -7.53 -29.58 -32.53
C SER A 312 -7.93 -29.60 -31.05
N GLY A 313 -7.89 -28.46 -30.36
CA GLY A 313 -8.06 -28.39 -28.91
C GLY A 313 -6.92 -29.02 -28.12
N ALA A 314 -5.79 -29.33 -28.77
CA ALA A 314 -4.60 -29.84 -28.10
C ALA A 314 -3.99 -28.78 -27.18
N VAL A 315 -3.48 -29.19 -26.02
CA VAL A 315 -2.79 -28.28 -25.09
C VAL A 315 -1.39 -28.01 -25.64
N LEU A 316 -1.12 -26.75 -26.00
CA LEU A 316 0.20 -26.30 -26.48
C LEU A 316 1.09 -25.84 -25.32
N GLN A 317 0.48 -25.30 -24.27
CA GLN A 317 1.15 -24.85 -23.06
C GLN A 317 0.17 -24.82 -21.90
N ALA A 318 0.63 -25.20 -20.70
CA ALA A 318 -0.10 -25.03 -19.46
C ALA A 318 0.84 -24.45 -18.39
N VAL A 319 0.56 -23.23 -17.97
CA VAL A 319 1.17 -22.58 -16.82
C VAL A 319 0.20 -22.74 -15.65
N PRO A 320 0.52 -23.58 -14.66
CA PRO A 320 -0.40 -23.82 -13.54
C PRO A 320 -0.53 -22.57 -12.66
N ALA A 321 -1.58 -22.55 -11.83
CA ALA A 321 -1.79 -21.49 -10.85
C ALA A 321 -0.73 -21.49 -9.72
N PHE A 322 -0.01 -22.61 -9.58
CA PHE A 322 0.99 -22.86 -8.56
C PHE A 322 2.14 -23.67 -9.17
N GLU A 323 3.37 -23.18 -9.01
CA GLU A 323 4.57 -23.91 -9.38
C GLU A 323 5.18 -24.60 -8.14
N PRO A 324 5.53 -25.90 -8.21
CA PRO A 324 6.21 -26.57 -7.12
C PRO A 324 7.66 -26.07 -6.99
N GLY A 325 8.03 -25.62 -5.79
CA GLY A 325 9.40 -25.21 -5.45
C GLY A 325 9.49 -23.76 -4.98
N LEU A 326 10.68 -23.36 -4.54
CA LEU A 326 11.00 -21.98 -4.13
C LEU A 326 12.05 -21.42 -5.09
N ALA A 327 11.57 -20.74 -6.13
CA ALA A 327 12.40 -19.92 -7.02
C ALA A 327 12.48 -18.46 -6.53
N ALA A 328 13.46 -17.69 -7.01
CA ALA A 328 13.68 -16.34 -6.51
C ALA A 328 12.59 -15.32 -6.86
N HIS A 329 11.90 -15.47 -8.00
CA HIS A 329 10.74 -14.62 -8.30
C HIS A 329 9.64 -14.76 -7.23
N HIS A 330 9.50 -15.94 -6.61
CA HIS A 330 8.57 -16.14 -5.50
C HIS A 330 8.91 -15.30 -4.26
N VAL A 331 10.18 -14.92 -4.05
CA VAL A 331 10.56 -14.04 -2.92
C VAL A 331 10.01 -12.64 -3.15
N HIS A 332 10.17 -12.10 -4.35
CA HIS A 332 9.63 -10.80 -4.70
C HIS A 332 8.09 -10.82 -4.65
N GLU A 333 7.46 -11.85 -5.21
CA GLU A 333 6.01 -12.01 -5.18
C GLU A 333 5.46 -12.22 -3.77
N ALA A 334 6.19 -12.90 -2.89
CA ALA A 334 5.86 -13.02 -1.47
C ALA A 334 5.87 -11.65 -0.78
N ILE A 335 6.89 -10.82 -1.02
CA ILE A 335 6.97 -9.45 -0.49
C ILE A 335 5.80 -8.61 -0.97
N GLU A 336 5.49 -8.65 -2.27
CA GLU A 336 4.34 -7.93 -2.82
C GLU A 336 3.03 -8.38 -2.20
N THR A 337 2.82 -9.70 -2.12
CA THR A 337 1.58 -10.31 -1.63
C THR A 337 1.40 -10.04 -0.14
N LEU A 338 2.47 -10.10 0.65
CA LEU A 338 2.47 -9.70 2.06
C LEU A 338 2.10 -8.22 2.20
N HIS A 339 2.72 -7.33 1.43
CA HIS A 339 2.45 -5.89 1.55
C HIS A 339 1.01 -5.52 1.16
N LYS A 340 0.50 -6.11 0.07
CA LYS A 340 -0.85 -5.84 -0.46
C LYS A 340 -1.97 -6.57 0.31
N ALA A 341 -1.62 -7.55 1.14
CA ALA A 341 -2.57 -8.47 1.79
C ALA A 341 -3.43 -9.27 0.79
N ASP A 342 -2.83 -9.68 -0.34
CA ASP A 342 -3.47 -10.46 -1.40
C ASP A 342 -3.42 -11.98 -1.12
N PHE A 343 -3.51 -12.38 0.15
CA PHE A 343 -3.50 -13.77 0.63
C PHE A 343 -4.43 -13.91 1.84
N GLY A 344 -4.82 -15.15 2.20
CA GLY A 344 -5.59 -15.44 3.42
C GLY A 344 -7.02 -14.87 3.47
N GLY A 345 -7.46 -14.22 2.39
CA GLY A 345 -8.84 -13.87 2.12
C GLY A 345 -9.33 -12.72 2.99
N TRP A 346 -10.64 -12.68 3.25
CA TRP A 346 -11.25 -11.60 4.02
C TRP A 346 -10.74 -11.51 5.45
N SER A 347 -10.48 -12.65 6.10
CA SER A 347 -9.94 -12.69 7.46
C SER A 347 -8.59 -11.98 7.55
N MET A 348 -7.71 -12.21 6.57
CA MET A 348 -6.41 -11.54 6.51
C MET A 348 -6.55 -10.06 6.22
N LYS A 349 -7.43 -9.66 5.30
CA LYS A 349 -7.72 -8.25 5.03
C LYS A 349 -8.19 -7.51 6.28
N TRP A 350 -9.08 -8.11 7.07
CA TRP A 350 -9.52 -7.54 8.34
C TRP A 350 -8.43 -7.51 9.41
N LEU A 351 -7.57 -8.54 9.49
CA LEU A 351 -6.41 -8.54 10.38
C LEU A 351 -5.43 -7.41 10.02
N TYR A 352 -5.12 -7.22 8.74
CA TYR A 352 -4.29 -6.12 8.24
C TYR A 352 -4.94 -4.77 8.52
N PHE A 353 -6.26 -4.67 8.35
CA PHE A 353 -6.99 -3.45 8.65
C PHE A 353 -6.91 -3.05 10.12
N VAL A 354 -7.19 -3.98 11.04
CA VAL A 354 -7.11 -3.72 12.48
C VAL A 354 -5.66 -3.44 12.90
N SER A 355 -4.70 -4.20 12.37
CA SER A 355 -3.27 -4.00 12.67
C SER A 355 -2.75 -2.67 12.14
N GLY A 356 -3.20 -2.25 10.95
CA GLY A 356 -2.89 -0.96 10.33
C GLY A 356 -3.48 0.22 11.10
N LEU A 357 -4.73 0.12 11.56
CA LEU A 357 -5.33 1.12 12.45
C LEU A 357 -4.61 1.19 13.80
N ALA A 358 -4.26 0.05 14.39
CA ALA A 358 -3.51 -0.01 15.64
C ALA A 358 -2.10 0.59 15.47
N GLY A 359 -1.43 0.32 14.34
CA GLY A 359 -0.16 0.93 13.98
C GLY A 359 -0.25 2.44 13.79
N THR A 360 -1.29 2.91 13.10
CA THR A 360 -1.59 4.35 12.96
C THR A 360 -1.79 4.99 14.33
N ALA A 361 -2.56 4.35 15.22
CA ALA A 361 -2.76 4.81 16.59
C ALA A 361 -1.45 4.79 17.42
N MET A 362 -0.57 3.82 17.20
CA MET A 362 0.75 3.79 17.84
C MET A 362 1.60 5.01 17.45
N VAL A 363 1.66 5.37 16.16
CA VAL A 363 2.39 6.56 15.68
C VAL A 363 1.75 7.82 16.26
N ALA A 364 0.42 7.89 16.22
CA ALA A 364 -0.37 9.00 16.76
C ALA A 364 -0.13 9.25 18.24
N THR A 365 -0.10 8.18 19.05
CA THR A 365 0.16 8.31 20.49
C THR A 365 1.56 8.86 20.75
N GLY A 366 2.55 8.55 19.91
CA GLY A 366 3.90 9.12 19.96
C GLY A 366 3.93 10.63 19.72
N THR A 367 3.25 11.12 18.67
CA THR A 367 3.19 12.56 18.36
C THR A 367 2.37 13.34 19.40
N LEU A 368 1.31 12.73 19.94
CA LEU A 368 0.51 13.29 21.03
C LEU A 368 1.29 13.36 22.35
N LEU A 369 2.06 12.32 22.67
CA LEU A 369 2.93 12.28 23.85
C LEU A 369 3.94 13.43 23.85
N PHE A 370 4.53 13.71 22.69
CA PHE A 370 5.44 14.84 22.51
C PHE A 370 4.73 16.17 22.83
N ALA A 371 3.57 16.41 22.24
CA ALA A 371 2.80 17.63 22.49
C ALA A 371 2.39 17.77 23.97
N ILE A 372 1.90 16.69 24.60
CA ILE A 372 1.50 16.69 26.03
C ILE A 372 2.70 16.99 26.95
N LYS A 373 3.86 16.40 26.67
CA LYS A 373 5.08 16.64 27.45
C LYS A 373 5.50 18.12 27.37
N ARG A 374 5.48 18.70 26.17
CA ARG A 374 5.88 20.10 25.94
C ARG A 374 4.88 21.12 26.45
N ARG A 375 3.58 20.81 26.47
CA ARG A 375 2.56 21.61 27.17
C ARG A 375 2.86 21.78 28.66
N LYS A 376 3.32 20.71 29.34
CA LYS A 376 3.57 20.72 30.79
C LYS A 376 4.91 21.37 31.15
N LYS A 377 5.90 21.26 30.27
CA LYS A 377 7.25 21.81 30.49
C LYS A 377 7.77 22.36 29.16
N SER A 378 7.35 23.58 28.84
CA SER A 378 7.91 24.34 27.73
C SER A 378 9.33 24.76 28.11
N GLU A 379 10.31 24.42 27.27
CA GLU A 379 11.71 24.81 27.48
C GLU A 379 12.05 26.13 26.77
N HIS A 380 11.04 26.89 26.32
CA HIS A 380 11.22 28.11 25.52
C HIS A 380 12.19 27.93 24.34
N GLU A 381 12.14 26.74 23.72
CA GLU A 381 13.09 26.27 22.70
C GLU A 381 13.14 27.19 21.46
N PHE A 382 12.06 27.93 21.22
CA PHE A 382 11.91 28.86 20.09
C PHE A 382 11.68 30.31 20.56
N GLY A 383 12.12 30.65 21.78
CA GLY A 383 11.93 31.98 22.37
C GLY A 383 10.46 32.39 22.42
N ALA A 384 10.15 33.62 21.99
CA ALA A 384 8.79 34.17 21.94
C ALA A 384 7.83 33.39 21.02
N ALA A 385 8.35 32.66 20.03
CA ALA A 385 7.54 31.89 19.08
C ALA A 385 7.07 30.52 19.63
N THR A 386 7.59 30.08 20.78
CA THR A 386 7.38 28.73 21.32
C THR A 386 5.90 28.35 21.45
N ALA A 387 5.07 29.25 21.98
CA ALA A 387 3.63 29.01 22.12
C ALA A 387 2.95 28.79 20.77
N ARG A 388 3.30 29.60 19.75
CA ARG A 388 2.76 29.48 18.39
C ARG A 388 3.19 28.19 17.72
N VAL A 389 4.45 27.76 17.89
CA VAL A 389 4.95 26.49 17.35
C VAL A 389 4.19 25.30 17.93
N TYR A 390 3.96 25.27 19.25
CA TYR A 390 3.21 24.18 19.87
C TYR A 390 1.73 24.16 19.48
N LEU A 391 1.11 25.32 19.24
CA LEU A 391 -0.24 25.37 18.65
C LEU A 391 -0.28 24.72 17.26
N TRP A 392 0.73 24.96 16.42
CA TRP A 392 0.84 24.30 15.11
C TRP A 392 1.12 22.81 15.21
N VAL A 393 1.98 22.37 16.14
CA VAL A 393 2.19 20.94 16.42
C VAL A 393 0.88 20.25 16.79
N GLU A 394 0.02 20.91 17.56
CA GLU A 394 -1.28 20.39 17.93
C GLU A 394 -2.29 20.42 16.79
N ALA A 395 -2.28 21.46 15.96
CA ALA A 395 -3.08 21.53 14.76
C ALA A 395 -2.69 20.43 13.76
N LEU A 396 -1.39 20.17 13.60
CA LEU A 396 -0.86 19.06 12.79
C LEU A 396 -1.27 17.70 13.36
N ASN A 397 -1.24 17.52 14.69
CA ASN A 397 -1.76 16.30 15.31
C ASN A 397 -3.24 16.09 14.97
N VAL A 398 -4.08 17.13 15.10
CA VAL A 398 -5.51 17.04 14.74
C VAL A 398 -5.67 16.70 13.26
N ALA A 399 -4.99 17.41 12.37
CA ALA A 399 -5.10 17.22 10.93
C ALA A 399 -4.60 15.86 10.45
N ALA A 400 -3.50 15.36 11.00
CA ALA A 400 -2.92 14.06 10.65
C ALA A 400 -3.76 12.87 11.15
N LEU A 401 -4.69 13.10 12.09
CA LEU A 401 -5.48 12.04 12.74
C LEU A 401 -6.97 12.15 12.45
N ALA A 402 -7.65 13.13 13.03
CA ALA A 402 -9.06 13.36 12.77
C ALA A 402 -9.27 13.92 11.35
N GLY A 403 -8.35 14.79 10.91
CA GLY A 403 -8.42 15.43 9.61
C GLY A 403 -8.32 14.46 8.43
N ILE A 404 -7.41 13.49 8.47
CA ILE A 404 -7.24 12.51 7.38
C ILE A 404 -8.45 11.57 7.28
N ALA A 405 -9.02 11.17 8.43
CA ALA A 405 -10.26 10.39 8.47
C ALA A 405 -11.44 11.21 7.92
N LEU A 406 -11.55 12.48 8.30
CA LEU A 406 -12.56 13.41 7.78
C LEU A 406 -12.41 13.60 6.25
N ALA A 407 -11.19 13.82 5.75
CA ALA A 407 -10.93 13.97 4.33
C ALA A 407 -11.33 12.70 3.54
N SER A 408 -11.06 11.52 4.11
CA SER A 408 -11.38 10.23 3.49
C SER A 408 -12.89 9.98 3.37
N ILE A 409 -13.69 10.40 4.36
CA ILE A 409 -15.16 10.33 4.22
C ILE A 409 -15.69 11.42 3.28
N VAL A 410 -15.09 12.61 3.24
CA VAL A 410 -15.44 13.65 2.26
C VAL A 410 -15.16 13.19 0.83
N TYR A 411 -14.10 12.41 0.59
CA TYR A 411 -13.82 11.79 -0.70
C TYR A 411 -14.97 10.89 -1.19
N LEU A 412 -15.52 10.06 -0.30
CA LEU A 412 -16.69 9.22 -0.60
C LEU A 412 -17.96 10.04 -0.85
N TYR A 413 -18.15 11.13 -0.12
CA TYR A 413 -19.24 12.09 -0.36
C TYR A 413 -19.11 12.78 -1.72
N ALA A 414 -17.91 13.25 -2.07
CA ALA A 414 -17.62 13.89 -3.34
C ALA A 414 -17.97 12.96 -4.50
N ASN A 415 -17.67 11.67 -4.38
CA ASN A 415 -18.06 10.68 -5.37
C ASN A 415 -19.58 10.61 -5.60
N ARG A 416 -20.42 10.83 -4.58
CA ARG A 416 -21.89 10.85 -4.74
C ARG A 416 -22.45 12.19 -5.21
N LEU A 417 -21.84 13.30 -4.79
CA LEU A 417 -22.34 14.64 -5.05
C LEU A 417 -21.88 15.24 -6.39
N ILE A 418 -20.69 14.88 -6.86
CA ILE A 418 -20.19 15.35 -8.17
C ILE A 418 -21.02 14.70 -9.28
N PRO A 419 -21.52 15.44 -10.29
CA PRO A 419 -22.30 14.85 -11.38
C PRO A 419 -21.57 13.69 -12.10
N ALA A 420 -22.31 12.64 -12.49
CA ALA A 420 -21.73 11.46 -13.13
C ALA A 420 -21.11 11.76 -14.50
N ALA A 421 -21.72 12.70 -15.24
CA ALA A 421 -21.31 13.10 -16.58
C ALA A 421 -20.21 14.18 -16.61
N LEU A 422 -19.74 14.66 -15.45
CA LEU A 422 -18.68 15.67 -15.41
C LEU A 422 -17.36 15.06 -15.90
N ALA A 423 -16.79 15.64 -16.96
CA ALA A 423 -15.48 15.25 -17.46
C ALA A 423 -14.40 15.48 -16.39
N GLY A 424 -13.51 14.49 -16.20
CA GLY A 424 -12.44 14.55 -15.20
C GLY A 424 -12.93 14.52 -13.75
N ARG A 425 -14.12 13.96 -13.48
CA ARG A 425 -14.72 13.92 -12.13
C ARG A 425 -13.83 13.24 -11.10
N GLU A 426 -13.07 12.22 -11.48
CA GLU A 426 -12.16 11.47 -10.63
C GLU A 426 -11.05 12.36 -10.04
N SER A 427 -10.59 13.34 -10.82
CA SER A 427 -9.65 14.37 -10.34
C SER A 427 -10.31 15.31 -9.32
N TRP A 428 -11.59 15.64 -9.49
CA TRP A 428 -12.35 16.44 -8.54
C TRP A 428 -12.60 15.74 -7.21
N GLU A 429 -12.78 14.42 -7.22
CA GLU A 429 -12.85 13.62 -5.99
C GLU A 429 -11.55 13.78 -5.17
N ILE A 430 -10.39 13.66 -5.83
CA ILE A 430 -9.08 13.86 -5.18
C ILE A 430 -8.93 15.29 -4.65
N ARG A 431 -9.34 16.30 -5.42
CA ARG A 431 -9.30 17.71 -4.97
C ARG A 431 -10.16 17.92 -3.73
N ALA A 432 -11.36 17.33 -3.67
CA ALA A 432 -12.24 17.43 -2.51
C ALA A 432 -11.58 16.84 -1.24
N PHE A 433 -10.89 15.71 -1.37
CA PHE A 433 -10.08 15.14 -0.30
C PHE A 433 -9.02 16.12 0.22
N PHE A 434 -8.19 16.68 -0.67
CA PHE A 434 -7.12 17.61 -0.27
C PHE A 434 -7.65 18.92 0.30
N LEU A 435 -8.73 19.46 -0.27
CA LEU A 435 -9.40 20.65 0.25
C LEU A 435 -9.97 20.41 1.65
N ALA A 436 -10.61 19.27 1.88
CA ALA A 436 -11.11 18.90 3.22
C ALA A 436 -9.97 18.72 4.22
N TRP A 437 -8.84 18.15 3.80
CA TRP A 437 -7.69 17.96 4.66
C TRP A 437 -7.00 19.29 5.02
N ALA A 438 -6.84 20.19 4.04
CA ALA A 438 -6.33 21.55 4.25
C ALA A 438 -7.28 22.37 5.14
N ALA A 439 -8.59 22.30 4.89
CA ALA A 439 -9.61 22.96 5.71
C ALA A 439 -9.61 22.43 7.15
N SER A 440 -9.36 21.14 7.35
CA SER A 440 -9.16 20.55 8.66
C SER A 440 -7.97 21.18 9.40
N LEU A 441 -6.82 21.32 8.74
CA LEU A 441 -5.64 21.96 9.34
C LEU A 441 -5.92 23.43 9.70
N ALA A 442 -6.53 24.19 8.78
CA ALA A 442 -6.92 25.58 9.01
C ALA A 442 -7.90 25.71 10.18
N HIS A 443 -8.92 24.85 10.24
CA HIS A 443 -9.87 24.78 11.35
C HIS A 443 -9.17 24.50 12.68
N ALA A 444 -8.19 23.58 12.69
CA ALA A 444 -7.44 23.24 13.90
C ALA A 444 -6.55 24.38 14.40
N GLY A 445 -5.91 25.11 13.48
CA GLY A 445 -5.12 26.30 13.80
C GLY A 445 -5.97 27.45 14.37
N TRP A 446 -7.21 27.64 13.87
CA TRP A 446 -8.08 28.74 14.28
C TRP A 446 -8.89 28.48 15.56
N ARG A 447 -9.54 27.32 15.68
CA ARG A 447 -10.49 27.04 16.77
C ARG A 447 -9.84 26.56 18.08
N GLY A 448 -8.55 26.25 18.02
CA GLY A 448 -7.79 25.65 19.11
C GLY A 448 -8.06 24.14 19.29
N PRO A 449 -7.14 23.41 19.95
CA PRO A 449 -7.06 21.95 19.89
C PRO A 449 -8.32 21.23 20.36
N ARG A 450 -8.91 21.65 21.48
CA ARG A 450 -10.09 20.98 22.07
C ARG A 450 -11.28 21.00 21.11
N ARG A 451 -11.62 22.18 20.60
CA ARG A 451 -12.74 22.36 19.67
C ARG A 451 -12.46 21.69 18.34
N ALA A 452 -11.20 21.71 17.89
CA ALA A 452 -10.76 21.06 16.68
C ALA A 452 -10.96 19.53 16.72
N TRP A 453 -10.46 18.88 17.78
CA TRP A 453 -10.64 17.44 17.99
C TRP A 453 -12.12 17.04 18.03
N ILE A 454 -12.91 17.70 18.89
CA ILE A 454 -14.33 17.35 19.06
C ILE A 454 -15.09 17.61 17.76
N GLY A 455 -14.88 18.77 17.14
CA GLY A 455 -15.59 19.17 15.93
C GLY A 455 -15.29 18.27 14.74
N GLN A 456 -14.02 17.95 14.48
CA GLN A 456 -13.66 17.08 13.35
C GLN A 456 -14.08 15.64 13.55
N LEU A 457 -13.93 15.09 14.77
CA LEU A 457 -14.41 13.73 15.07
C LEU A 457 -15.94 13.64 14.96
N ALA A 458 -16.66 14.63 15.47
CA ALA A 458 -18.12 14.68 15.38
C ALA A 458 -18.60 14.84 13.93
N LEU A 459 -17.94 15.70 13.15
CA LEU A 459 -18.25 15.88 11.73
C LEU A 459 -17.97 14.61 10.93
N ALA A 460 -16.82 13.97 11.13
CA ALA A 460 -16.49 12.70 10.49
C ALA A 460 -17.51 11.61 10.88
N ALA A 461 -17.91 11.56 12.16
CA ALA A 461 -18.95 10.65 12.63
C ALA A 461 -20.29 10.87 11.92
N LEU A 462 -20.75 12.12 11.83
CA LEU A 462 -21.99 12.49 11.14
C LEU A 462 -21.95 12.12 9.66
N LEU A 463 -20.84 12.39 8.98
CA LEU A 463 -20.66 12.03 7.57
C LEU A 463 -20.64 10.51 7.39
N CYS A 464 -19.93 9.77 8.23
CA CYS A 464 -19.97 8.31 8.18
C CYS A 464 -21.39 7.75 8.36
N LEU A 465 -22.14 8.25 9.34
CA LEU A 465 -23.53 7.82 9.57
C LEU A 465 -24.47 8.24 8.43
N GLY A 466 -24.21 9.37 7.79
CA GLY A 466 -25.01 9.88 6.67
C GLY A 466 -24.68 9.28 5.31
N LEU A 467 -23.52 8.62 5.14
CA LEU A 467 -23.07 8.15 3.82
C LEU A 467 -24.07 7.17 3.17
N PRO A 468 -24.63 6.15 3.86
CA PRO A 468 -25.61 5.24 3.24
C PRO A 468 -26.91 5.95 2.84
N LEU A 469 -27.32 6.97 3.60
CA LEU A 469 -28.50 7.78 3.27
C LEU A 469 -28.26 8.60 2.01
N LEU A 470 -27.07 9.19 1.88
CA LEU A 470 -26.66 9.89 0.67
C LEU A 470 -26.57 8.93 -0.53
N ASN A 471 -26.04 7.73 -0.33
CA ASN A 471 -25.98 6.70 -1.38
C ASN A 471 -27.38 6.36 -1.89
N ARG A 472 -28.33 6.13 -0.97
CA ARG A 472 -29.74 5.88 -1.30
C ARG A 472 -30.37 7.04 -2.04
N ALA A 473 -30.13 8.27 -1.59
CA ALA A 473 -30.70 9.46 -2.22
C ALA A 473 -30.17 9.72 -3.64
N THR A 474 -28.91 9.37 -3.91
CA THR A 474 -28.23 9.68 -5.20
C THR A 474 -28.28 8.54 -6.21
N THR A 475 -28.29 7.28 -5.75
CA THR A 475 -28.21 6.09 -6.62
C THR A 475 -29.43 5.16 -6.50
N GLY A 476 -30.27 5.35 -5.48
CA GLY A 476 -31.31 4.39 -5.09
C GLY A 476 -30.79 3.13 -4.39
N GLN A 477 -29.47 2.90 -4.41
CA GLN A 477 -28.83 1.72 -3.82
C GLN A 477 -28.66 1.90 -2.31
N HIS A 478 -28.77 0.80 -1.56
CA HIS A 478 -28.67 0.80 -0.11
C HIS A 478 -28.30 -0.59 0.39
N LEU A 479 -27.86 -0.65 1.65
CA LEU A 479 -27.43 -1.86 2.36
C LEU A 479 -28.29 -3.11 2.07
N TRP A 480 -29.61 -3.02 2.24
CA TRP A 480 -30.50 -4.18 2.05
C TRP A 480 -30.63 -4.60 0.58
N ALA A 481 -30.77 -3.65 -0.33
CA ALA A 481 -30.73 -3.92 -1.76
C ALA A 481 -29.44 -4.60 -2.23
N TYR A 482 -28.29 -4.29 -1.60
CA TYR A 482 -27.04 -5.01 -1.84
C TYR A 482 -27.08 -6.43 -1.31
N ALA A 483 -27.58 -6.63 -0.09
CA ALA A 483 -27.66 -7.95 0.53
C ALA A 483 -28.56 -8.90 -0.25
N GLU A 484 -29.76 -8.45 -0.65
CA GLU A 484 -30.72 -9.22 -1.45
C GLU A 484 -30.14 -9.66 -2.80
N ARG A 485 -29.21 -8.88 -3.37
CA ARG A 485 -28.59 -9.14 -4.68
C ARG A 485 -27.22 -9.80 -4.59
N GLY A 486 -26.82 -10.29 -3.41
CA GLY A 486 -25.53 -10.95 -3.21
C GLY A 486 -24.31 -10.01 -3.32
N LEU A 487 -24.50 -8.69 -3.26
CA LEU A 487 -23.45 -7.67 -3.36
C LEU A 487 -22.84 -7.38 -1.97
N MET A 488 -22.31 -8.43 -1.33
CA MET A 488 -21.86 -8.38 0.07
C MET A 488 -20.71 -7.40 0.33
N GLN A 489 -19.87 -7.13 -0.66
CA GLN A 489 -18.74 -6.19 -0.50
C GLN A 489 -19.24 -4.75 -0.33
N GLN A 490 -20.22 -4.32 -1.13
CA GLN A 490 -20.84 -3.00 -1.01
C GLN A 490 -21.62 -2.86 0.30
N ALA A 491 -22.36 -3.91 0.68
CA ALA A 491 -23.06 -3.97 1.95
C ALA A 491 -22.09 -3.86 3.15
N ALA A 492 -21.01 -4.64 3.13
CA ALA A 492 -19.99 -4.63 4.17
C ALA A 492 -19.30 -3.26 4.29
N LEU A 493 -19.07 -2.57 3.17
CA LEU A 493 -18.51 -1.21 3.19
C LEU A 493 -19.45 -0.25 3.94
N GLU A 494 -20.75 -0.23 3.62
CA GLU A 494 -21.70 0.65 4.32
C GLU A 494 -21.79 0.34 5.82
N LEU A 495 -21.86 -0.95 6.19
CA LEU A 495 -21.85 -1.37 7.60
C LEU A 495 -20.58 -0.93 8.32
N THR A 496 -19.42 -1.06 7.66
CA THR A 496 -18.14 -0.64 8.23
C THR A 496 -18.10 0.86 8.44
N VAL A 497 -18.56 1.65 7.47
CA VAL A 497 -18.63 3.11 7.60
C VAL A 497 -19.58 3.50 8.73
N LEU A 498 -20.74 2.85 8.87
CA LEU A 498 -21.65 3.09 10.01
C LEU A 498 -20.97 2.79 11.36
N GLY A 499 -20.29 1.64 11.47
CA GLY A 499 -19.54 1.26 12.68
C GLY A 499 -18.44 2.25 13.03
N LEU A 500 -17.68 2.72 12.02
CA LEU A 500 -16.69 3.78 12.19
C LEU A 500 -17.33 5.11 12.61
N GLY A 501 -18.51 5.45 12.07
CA GLY A 501 -19.27 6.62 12.48
C GLY A 501 -19.64 6.59 13.96
N LEU A 502 -20.13 5.45 14.47
CA LEU A 502 -20.41 5.25 15.89
C LEU A 502 -19.14 5.34 16.75
N ALA A 503 -18.04 4.72 16.31
CA ALA A 503 -16.76 4.75 17.02
C ALA A 503 -16.18 6.18 17.10
N LEU A 504 -16.23 6.94 16.01
CA LEU A 504 -15.81 8.35 15.95
C LEU A 504 -16.71 9.25 16.81
N GLY A 505 -18.03 8.99 16.81
CA GLY A 505 -18.98 9.69 17.67
C GLY A 505 -18.71 9.45 19.15
N TYR A 506 -18.43 8.20 19.52
CA TYR A 506 -17.98 7.83 20.87
C TYR A 506 -16.66 8.52 21.21
N ALA A 507 -15.68 8.53 20.31
CA ALA A 507 -14.41 9.22 20.52
C ALA A 507 -14.61 10.72 20.74
N ALA A 508 -15.45 11.39 19.95
CA ALA A 508 -15.79 12.80 20.13
C ALA A 508 -16.43 13.07 21.51
N TRP A 509 -17.36 12.20 21.93
CA TRP A 509 -17.99 12.27 23.26
C TRP A 509 -16.99 12.04 24.40
N ALA A 510 -16.14 11.03 24.28
CA ALA A 510 -15.12 10.68 25.28
C ALA A 510 -14.10 11.80 25.43
N VAL A 511 -13.63 12.38 24.31
CA VAL A 511 -12.75 13.55 24.27
C VAL A 511 -13.44 14.75 24.93
N ARG A 512 -14.72 15.01 24.63
CA ARG A 512 -15.49 16.11 25.23
C ARG A 512 -15.60 15.99 26.76
N ARG A 513 -15.87 14.78 27.28
CA ARG A 513 -15.96 14.51 28.73
C ARG A 513 -14.60 14.53 29.42
N GLY A 514 -13.59 13.93 28.80
CA GLY A 514 -12.25 13.77 29.35
C GLY A 514 -11.44 15.07 29.40
N TRP A 515 -11.71 16.03 28.50
CA TRP A 515 -10.98 17.30 28.47
C TRP A 515 -11.21 18.18 29.72
N GLY A 516 -12.36 18.02 30.40
CA GLY A 516 -12.75 18.85 31.55
C GLY A 516 -12.08 18.50 32.89
N HIS A 517 -11.36 17.38 32.98
CA HIS A 517 -10.77 16.89 34.24
C HIS A 517 -9.26 17.13 34.37
N ALA A 518 -8.63 17.80 33.40
CA ALA A 518 -7.27 18.27 33.55
C ALA A 518 -7.29 19.61 34.29
N ALA A 519 -7.38 19.58 35.62
CA ALA A 519 -7.17 20.77 36.44
C ALA A 519 -5.85 21.45 36.00
N PRO A 520 -5.82 22.78 35.82
CA PRO A 520 -4.56 23.48 35.72
C PRO A 520 -3.76 23.11 36.97
N ALA A 521 -2.57 22.56 36.81
CA ALA A 521 -1.68 22.41 37.96
C ALA A 521 -1.52 23.81 38.57
N PRO A 522 -1.61 23.96 39.92
CA PRO A 522 -1.41 25.26 40.54
C PRO A 522 -0.08 25.81 40.05
N ALA A 523 -0.14 27.05 39.54
CA ALA A 523 1.02 27.80 39.09
C ALA A 523 1.89 28.11 40.32
N ASN A 524 2.63 27.12 40.79
CA ASN A 524 3.73 27.35 41.70
C ASN A 524 4.81 28.01 40.85
N ALA A 525 4.77 29.33 40.81
CA ALA A 525 5.73 30.22 40.19
C ALA A 525 7.08 30.13 40.94
N ARG A 526 7.69 28.94 40.94
CA ARG A 526 9.15 28.89 41.03
C ARG A 526 9.64 29.45 39.71
N ARG A 527 10.26 30.63 39.80
CA ARG A 527 11.12 31.26 38.79
C ARG A 527 11.70 30.15 37.91
N PRO A 528 11.45 30.14 36.58
CA PRO A 528 12.00 29.09 35.73
C PRO A 528 13.52 29.13 35.95
N ALA A 529 14.07 28.04 36.49
CA ALA A 529 15.51 27.84 36.45
C ALA A 529 15.91 28.06 34.98
N ALA A 530 16.94 28.88 34.75
CA ALA A 530 17.43 29.20 33.43
C ALA A 530 17.36 27.94 32.57
N GLY A 531 16.52 27.97 31.52
CA GLY A 531 16.38 26.85 30.61
C GLY A 531 17.78 26.44 30.15
N PRO A 532 18.03 25.14 29.89
CA PRO A 532 19.33 24.73 29.39
C PRO A 532 19.72 25.64 28.22
N ASN A 533 20.94 26.18 28.24
CA ASN A 533 21.44 27.08 27.21
C ASN A 533 21.10 26.50 25.82
N PRO A 534 20.69 27.34 24.85
CA PRO A 534 20.41 26.87 23.51
C PRO A 534 21.59 26.03 23.00
N PRO A 535 21.32 24.92 22.29
CA PRO A 535 22.37 24.03 21.84
C PRO A 535 23.44 24.83 21.07
N THR A 536 24.69 24.69 21.50
CA THR A 536 25.81 25.42 20.90
C THR A 536 25.91 25.13 19.40
N ALA A 537 26.48 26.06 18.62
CA ALA A 537 26.74 25.83 17.19
C ALA A 537 27.51 24.53 16.95
N ALA A 538 28.46 24.21 17.83
CA ALA A 538 29.21 22.95 17.82
C ALA A 538 28.30 21.71 17.99
N HIS A 539 27.29 21.75 18.86
CA HIS A 539 26.33 20.66 19.01
C HIS A 539 25.49 20.47 17.75
N ARG A 540 24.97 21.57 17.18
CA ARG A 540 24.18 21.53 15.94
C ARG A 540 25.00 20.97 14.77
N TRP A 541 26.26 21.38 14.66
CA TRP A 541 27.19 20.83 13.67
C TRP A 541 27.45 19.34 13.87
N GLN A 542 27.65 18.89 15.11
CA GLN A 542 27.84 17.47 15.39
C GLN A 542 26.62 16.62 15.00
N VAL A 543 25.41 17.12 15.26
CA VAL A 543 24.17 16.44 14.85
C VAL A 543 24.06 16.43 13.31
N GLY A 544 24.24 17.59 12.67
CA GLY A 544 24.19 17.70 11.20
C GLY A 544 25.21 16.80 10.51
N SER A 545 26.45 16.76 11.01
CA SER A 545 27.51 15.89 10.48
C SER A 545 27.17 14.40 10.62
N ARG A 546 26.52 13.99 11.72
CA ARG A 546 26.05 12.60 11.90
C ARG A 546 24.87 12.28 11.00
N VAL A 547 23.94 13.21 10.80
CA VAL A 547 22.83 13.02 9.86
C VAL A 547 23.38 12.83 8.46
N LEU A 548 24.36 13.64 8.03
CA LEU A 548 25.02 13.50 6.72
C LEU A 548 25.80 12.19 6.60
N ALA A 549 26.54 11.80 7.64
CA ALA A 549 27.24 10.51 7.69
C ALA A 549 26.24 9.35 7.59
N ALA A 550 25.13 9.42 8.32
CA ALA A 550 24.11 8.38 8.35
C ALA A 550 23.33 8.32 7.03
N SER A 551 23.09 9.44 6.36
CA SER A 551 22.36 9.47 5.08
C SER A 551 23.28 9.17 3.90
N VAL A 552 24.07 10.15 3.45
CA VAL A 552 24.90 10.03 2.25
C VAL A 552 26.01 9.01 2.45
N GLY A 553 26.72 9.08 3.58
CA GLY A 553 27.82 8.15 3.87
C GLY A 553 27.32 6.71 4.04
N GLY A 554 26.25 6.51 4.82
CA GLY A 554 25.66 5.20 5.06
C GLY A 554 25.08 4.57 3.79
N TYR A 555 24.43 5.38 2.95
CA TYR A 555 23.93 4.91 1.65
C TYR A 555 25.07 4.49 0.72
N GLY A 556 26.13 5.31 0.60
CA GLY A 556 27.29 4.99 -0.23
C GLY A 556 28.00 3.71 0.21
N VAL A 557 28.20 3.52 1.52
CA VAL A 557 28.79 2.27 2.04
C VAL A 557 27.88 1.07 1.78
N SER A 558 26.57 1.21 1.97
CA SER A 558 25.60 0.14 1.67
C SER A 558 25.62 -0.23 0.19
N ALA A 559 25.63 0.77 -0.69
CA ALA A 559 25.72 0.59 -2.13
C ALA A 559 26.98 -0.18 -2.53
N LEU A 560 28.15 0.21 -2.05
CA LEU A 560 29.41 -0.47 -2.35
C LEU A 560 29.42 -1.91 -1.82
N ALA A 561 29.05 -2.10 -0.55
CA ALA A 561 29.03 -3.42 0.08
C ALA A 561 28.09 -4.38 -0.65
N LEU A 562 26.92 -3.92 -1.07
CA LEU A 562 25.90 -4.79 -1.65
C LEU A 562 26.05 -4.98 -3.16
N SER A 563 26.66 -4.02 -3.85
CA SER A 563 27.18 -4.26 -5.20
C SER A 563 28.25 -5.34 -5.20
N TRP A 564 29.15 -5.33 -4.21
CA TRP A 564 30.15 -6.39 -4.09
C TRP A 564 29.49 -7.73 -3.79
N LEU A 565 28.53 -7.77 -2.86
CA LEU A 565 27.80 -9.00 -2.54
C LEU A 565 27.08 -9.58 -3.77
N ALA A 566 26.45 -8.74 -4.59
CA ALA A 566 25.78 -9.17 -5.82
C ALA A 566 26.74 -9.75 -6.86
N LEU A 567 27.99 -9.28 -6.92
CA LEU A 567 29.04 -9.83 -7.77
C LEU A 567 29.66 -11.11 -7.19
N ALA A 568 29.75 -11.21 -5.86
CA ALA A 568 30.40 -12.32 -5.18
C ALA A 568 29.52 -13.59 -5.14
N LEU A 569 28.21 -13.46 -4.95
CA LEU A 569 27.29 -14.59 -4.83
C LEU A 569 27.27 -15.53 -6.06
N PRO A 570 27.37 -15.02 -7.32
CA PRO A 570 27.51 -15.89 -8.49
C PRO A 570 28.71 -16.83 -8.48
N ALA A 571 29.83 -16.43 -7.87
CA ALA A 571 30.97 -17.33 -7.71
C ALA A 571 30.68 -18.51 -6.76
N ALA A 572 29.63 -18.41 -5.94
CA ALA A 572 29.13 -19.50 -5.08
C ALA A 572 27.97 -20.29 -5.72
N GLY A 573 27.72 -20.12 -7.03
CA GLY A 573 26.70 -20.87 -7.77
C GLY A 573 25.28 -20.28 -7.69
N VAL A 574 25.12 -19.05 -7.16
CA VAL A 574 23.82 -18.35 -7.15
C VAL A 574 23.63 -17.64 -8.49
N SER A 575 22.47 -17.82 -9.16
CA SER A 575 22.22 -17.09 -10.42
C SER A 575 22.30 -15.57 -10.22
N PRO A 576 22.88 -14.82 -11.17
CA PRO A 576 23.04 -13.36 -11.10
C PRO A 576 21.78 -12.59 -10.66
N ALA A 577 20.61 -12.94 -11.20
CA ALA A 577 19.35 -12.27 -10.83
C ALA A 577 19.01 -12.44 -9.34
N VAL A 578 19.29 -13.61 -8.79
CA VAL A 578 19.02 -13.94 -7.38
C VAL A 578 20.02 -13.27 -6.46
N ALA A 579 21.28 -13.19 -6.89
CA ALA A 579 22.30 -12.42 -6.20
C ALA A 579 21.92 -10.93 -6.10
N VAL A 580 21.47 -10.32 -7.21
CA VAL A 580 20.99 -8.93 -7.23
C VAL A 580 19.77 -8.76 -6.33
N LEU A 581 18.78 -9.65 -6.40
CA LEU A 581 17.60 -9.57 -5.55
C LEU A 581 17.99 -9.64 -4.06
N ALA A 582 18.75 -10.67 -3.66
CA ALA A 582 19.14 -10.90 -2.29
C ALA A 582 20.00 -9.75 -1.74
N ALA A 583 20.99 -9.29 -2.50
CA ALA A 583 21.80 -8.15 -2.13
C ALA A 583 20.93 -6.91 -1.97
N THR A 584 20.09 -6.58 -2.94
CA THR A 584 19.28 -5.36 -2.86
C THR A 584 18.31 -5.39 -1.68
N LEU A 585 17.68 -6.53 -1.38
CA LEU A 585 16.80 -6.70 -0.22
C LEU A 585 17.56 -6.61 1.12
N ALA A 586 18.79 -7.12 1.18
CA ALA A 586 19.66 -7.00 2.35
C ALA A 586 20.05 -5.54 2.65
N SER A 587 19.99 -4.65 1.65
CA SER A 587 20.33 -3.23 1.83
C SER A 587 19.41 -2.54 2.85
N PHE A 588 18.13 -2.94 2.88
CA PHE A 588 17.14 -2.40 3.82
C PHE A 588 17.33 -2.91 5.25
N VAL A 589 18.23 -3.88 5.47
CA VAL A 589 18.67 -4.30 6.80
C VAL A 589 20.00 -3.64 7.16
N LEU A 590 20.99 -3.72 6.25
CA LEU A 590 22.33 -3.18 6.47
C LEU A 590 22.30 -1.66 6.70
N TYR A 591 21.52 -0.94 5.89
CA TYR A 591 21.54 0.52 5.93
C TYR A 591 21.01 1.08 7.26
N PRO A 592 19.85 0.63 7.80
CA PRO A 592 19.46 0.98 9.17
C PRO A 592 20.53 0.64 10.22
N LEU A 593 21.18 -0.52 10.14
CA LEU A 593 22.23 -0.88 11.09
C LEU A 593 23.42 0.09 11.04
N ILE A 594 23.80 0.55 9.86
CA ILE A 594 24.82 1.59 9.69
C ILE A 594 24.36 2.91 10.34
N VAL A 595 23.10 3.33 10.12
CA VAL A 595 22.53 4.53 10.77
C VAL A 595 22.63 4.42 12.30
N LEU A 596 22.24 3.27 12.86
CA LEU A 596 22.36 3.00 14.29
C LEU A 596 23.83 3.08 14.77
N GLY A 597 24.76 2.52 14.01
CA GLY A 597 26.20 2.59 14.27
C GLY A 597 26.73 4.03 14.27
N VAL A 598 26.36 4.83 13.28
CA VAL A 598 26.76 6.25 13.15
C VAL A 598 26.33 7.06 14.38
N PHE A 599 25.11 6.87 14.88
CA PHE A 599 24.63 7.58 16.07
C PHE A 599 25.14 6.99 17.40
N SER A 600 25.63 5.75 17.37
CA SER A 600 26.29 5.12 18.52
C SER A 600 27.77 5.49 18.63
N ALA A 601 28.39 5.98 17.55
CA ALA A 601 29.78 6.39 17.55
C ALA A 601 30.05 7.51 18.57
N ARG A 602 31.23 7.52 19.20
CA ARG A 602 31.59 8.50 20.23
C ARG A 602 31.69 9.95 19.71
N SER A 603 32.03 10.13 18.44
CA SER A 603 32.08 11.44 17.77
C SER A 603 31.72 11.31 16.28
N ALA A 604 31.36 12.42 15.65
CA ALA A 604 31.08 12.46 14.21
C ALA A 604 32.31 12.06 13.38
N GLY A 605 33.51 12.50 13.76
CA GLY A 605 34.76 12.12 13.08
C GLY A 605 35.03 10.61 13.13
N ARG A 606 34.73 9.93 14.25
CA ARG A 606 34.83 8.47 14.33
C ARG A 606 33.80 7.75 13.47
N ALA A 607 32.60 8.31 13.33
CA ALA A 607 31.60 7.76 12.42
C ALA A 607 32.08 7.85 10.97
N TRP A 608 32.56 9.03 10.54
CA TRP A 608 33.13 9.21 9.20
C TRP A 608 34.36 8.33 8.96
N GLY A 609 35.28 8.22 9.91
CA GLY A 609 36.45 7.35 9.78
C GLY A 609 36.08 5.87 9.62
N ALA A 610 35.06 5.40 10.35
CA ALA A 610 34.55 4.03 10.20
C ALA A 610 33.90 3.82 8.82
N LEU A 611 33.06 4.76 8.37
CA LEU A 611 32.43 4.69 7.04
C LEU A 611 33.47 4.74 5.92
N ALA A 612 34.49 5.59 6.04
CA ALA A 612 35.56 5.71 5.06
C ALA A 612 36.39 4.43 4.97
N LEU A 613 36.75 3.83 6.11
CA LEU A 613 37.49 2.56 6.16
C LEU A 613 36.70 1.43 5.50
N VAL A 614 35.42 1.25 5.89
CA VAL A 614 34.56 0.20 5.33
C VAL A 614 34.29 0.46 3.85
N GLY A 615 34.00 1.70 3.48
CA GLY A 615 33.79 2.09 2.09
C GLY A 615 35.03 1.84 1.22
N ALA A 616 36.23 2.17 1.71
CA ALA A 616 37.48 1.89 0.99
C ALA A 616 37.73 0.39 0.82
N LEU A 617 37.46 -0.41 1.85
CA LEU A 617 37.54 -1.87 1.77
C LEU A 617 36.57 -2.42 0.70
N CYS A 618 35.30 -2.02 0.74
CA CYS A 618 34.31 -2.46 -0.25
C CYS A 618 34.65 -2.00 -1.67
N ALA A 619 35.17 -0.78 -1.82
CA ALA A 619 35.62 -0.28 -3.11
C ALA A 619 36.83 -1.06 -3.65
N ALA A 620 37.81 -1.39 -2.80
CA ALA A 620 38.94 -2.22 -3.19
C ALA A 620 38.50 -3.62 -3.62
N LEU A 621 37.57 -4.23 -2.89
CA LEU A 621 36.98 -5.53 -3.24
C LEU A 621 36.22 -5.48 -4.58
N LEU A 622 35.50 -4.38 -4.86
CA LEU A 622 34.81 -4.18 -6.15
C LEU A 622 35.77 -4.01 -7.32
N LEU A 623 36.85 -3.24 -7.12
CA LEU A 623 37.87 -3.02 -8.15
C LEU A 623 38.62 -4.32 -8.46
N GLY A 624 38.96 -5.10 -7.43
CA GLY A 624 39.59 -6.41 -7.60
C GLY A 624 38.72 -7.46 -8.27
N TRP A 625 37.40 -7.24 -8.38
CA TRP A 625 36.50 -8.12 -9.13
C TRP A 625 36.37 -7.73 -10.60
N ARG A 626 36.69 -6.47 -10.95
CA ARG A 626 36.61 -5.94 -12.32
C ARG A 626 37.93 -6.06 -13.10
N ALA A 627 39.04 -6.26 -12.40
CA ALA A 627 40.35 -6.60 -12.96
C ALA A 627 40.45 -8.11 -13.14
#